data_AF-A0A6G0ZIE2-F1
#
_entry.id   AF-A0A6G0ZIE2-F1
#
_cell.length_a   1.000
_cell.length_b   1.000
_cell.length_c   1.000
_cell.angle_alpha   90.00
_cell.angle_beta   90.00
_cell.angle_gamma   90.00
#
_symmetry.space_group_name_H-M   'P 1'
#
loop_
_entity.id
_entity.type
_entity.pdbx_description
1 polymer ?
#
loop_
_entity_poly.entity_id
_entity_poly.type
_entity_poly.pdbx_seq_one_letter_code
_entity_poly.pdbx_strand_id
1 'polypeptide(L)' 'MDLLCCESTTKSVAQKDPTLLLDDRVFDTMLKSEIRCLPAPDYLATVQKDLTANLRKIVVDWMWEVSI' A
#
# COMPACT_ATOMS: atom_id res chain seq x y z
N MET A 1 24.85 -7.90 20.68
CA MET A 1 23.78 -7.38 19.79
C MET A 1 24.47 -7.21 18.45
N ASP A 2 24.44 -8.26 17.64
CA ASP A 2 25.24 -8.32 16.42
C ASP A 2 24.44 -7.68 15.30
N LEU A 3 24.75 -6.41 15.03
CA LEU A 3 24.24 -5.69 13.88
C LEU A 3 24.91 -6.29 12.64
N LEU A 4 24.23 -7.22 11.96
CA LEU A 4 24.67 -7.66 10.64
C LEU A 4 24.57 -6.46 9.68
N CYS A 5 25.71 -5.96 9.21
CA CYS A 5 25.75 -5.00 8.13
C CYS A 5 25.27 -5.69 6.84
N CYS A 6 24.01 -5.47 6.46
CA CYS A 6 23.38 -5.97 5.23
C CYS A 6 23.72 -5.10 3.99
N GLU A 7 24.84 -4.38 4.01
CA GLU A 7 25.30 -3.59 2.87
C GLU A 7 25.85 -4.53 1.78
N SER A 8 24.96 -5.14 1.00
CA SER A 8 25.33 -5.91 -0.20
C SER A 8 25.24 -5.04 -1.45
N THR A 9 26.11 -5.29 -2.43
CA THR A 9 26.10 -4.63 -3.76
C THR A 9 24.86 -4.98 -4.61
N THR A 10 24.05 -5.94 -4.17
CA THR A 10 22.79 -6.37 -4.81
C THR A 10 21.58 -5.65 -4.21
N LYS A 11 20.48 -5.56 -4.97
CA LYS A 11 19.23 -4.93 -4.49
C LYS A 11 18.84 -5.52 -3.13
N SER A 12 18.79 -4.66 -2.11
CA SER A 12 18.33 -5.03 -0.77
C SER A 12 16.85 -5.39 -0.83
N VAL A 13 16.52 -6.63 -0.46
CA VAL A 13 15.14 -7.11 -0.34
C VAL A 13 14.83 -7.25 1.14
N ALA A 14 13.64 -6.80 1.54
CA ALA A 14 13.15 -6.95 2.91
C ALA A 14 13.22 -8.42 3.35
N GLN A 15 13.85 -8.65 4.51
CA GLN A 15 13.92 -9.97 5.12
C GLN A 15 12.64 -10.27 5.90
N LYS A 16 12.35 -11.54 6.17
CA LYS A 16 11.22 -11.93 7.03
C LYS A 16 11.48 -11.45 8.45
N ASP A 17 10.70 -10.48 8.90
CA ASP A 17 10.72 -10.01 10.29
C ASP A 17 9.65 -10.77 11.09
N PRO A 18 10.02 -11.61 12.07
CA PRO A 18 9.08 -12.31 12.92
C PRO A 18 8.13 -11.39 13.69
N THR A 19 8.57 -10.19 14.07
CA THR A 19 7.73 -9.20 14.76
C THR A 19 6.66 -8.67 13.82
N LEU A 20 7.02 -8.39 12.56
CA LEU A 20 6.06 -7.94 11.56
C LEU A 20 5.04 -9.03 11.19
N LEU A 21 5.48 -10.29 11.15
CA LEU A 21 4.70 -11.40 10.61
C LEU A 21 3.90 -12.19 11.65
N LEU A 22 4.35 -12.23 12.91
CA LEU A 22 3.78 -13.09 13.96
C LEU A 22 3.12 -12.31 15.11
N ASP A 23 3.32 -11.00 15.20
CA ASP A 23 2.62 -10.19 16.21
C ASP A 23 1.23 -9.79 15.70
N ASP A 24 0.20 -10.37 16.30
CA ASP A 24 -1.22 -10.08 15.99
C ASP A 24 -1.55 -8.59 16.03
N ARG A 25 -0.82 -7.80 16.85
CA ARG A 25 -1.00 -6.35 16.93
C ARG A 25 -0.76 -5.64 15.60
N VAL A 26 0.13 -6.18 14.75
CA VAL A 26 0.40 -5.62 13.42
C VAL A 26 -0.85 -5.77 12.55
N PHE A 27 -1.44 -6.97 12.54
CA PHE A 27 -2.65 -7.24 11.79
C PHE A 27 -3.85 -6.42 12.32
N ASP A 28 -4.04 -6.38 13.63
CA ASP A 28 -5.07 -5.55 14.27
C ASP A 28 -4.92 -4.07 13.94
N THR A 29 -3.68 -3.57 13.88
CA THR A 29 -3.40 -2.19 13.51
C THR A 29 -3.74 -1.93 12.04
N MET A 30 -3.45 -2.88 11.16
CA MET A 30 -3.80 -2.80 9.74
C MET A 30 -5.33 -2.78 9.53
N LEU A 31 -6.08 -3.62 10.23
CA LEU A 31 -7.56 -3.58 10.19
C LEU A 31 -8.11 -2.23 10.69
N LYS A 32 -7.52 -1.70 11.76
CA LYS A 32 -7.91 -0.38 12.28
C LYS A 32 -7.54 0.77 11.35
N SER A 33 -6.49 0.64 10.53
CA SER A 33 -6.08 1.69 9.60
C SER A 33 -6.88 1.67 8.30
N GLU A 34 -7.31 0.50 7.85
CA GLU A 34 -8.11 0.31 6.63
C GLU A 34 -9.30 1.28 6.57
N ILE A 35 -10.05 1.40 7.66
CA ILE A 35 -11.22 2.27 7.77
C ILE A 35 -10.89 3.75 7.49
N ARG A 36 -9.68 4.22 7.84
CA ARG A 36 -9.25 5.60 7.61
C ARG A 36 -8.63 5.83 6.25
N CYS A 37 -8.10 4.78 5.62
CA CYS A 37 -7.33 4.87 4.39
C CYS A 37 -8.17 4.57 3.14
N LEU A 38 -9.31 3.87 3.28
CA LEU A 38 -10.18 3.59 2.16
C LEU A 38 -11.21 4.71 1.92
N PRO A 39 -11.46 5.10 0.66
CA PRO A 39 -12.61 5.94 0.33
C PRO A 39 -13.91 5.17 0.54
N ALA A 40 -15.03 5.88 0.67
CA ALA A 40 -16.36 5.26 0.69
C ALA A 40 -16.59 4.41 -0.57
N PRO A 41 -17.25 3.23 -0.49
CA PRO A 41 -17.39 2.33 -1.65
C PRO A 41 -18.04 2.96 -2.87
N ASP A 42 -18.93 3.94 -2.67
CA ASP A 42 -19.71 4.63 -3.67
C ASP A 42 -19.20 6.05 -3.99
N TYR A 43 -18.01 6.42 -3.51
CA TYR A 43 -17.50 7.80 -3.62
C TYR A 43 -17.44 8.34 -5.06
N LEU A 44 -17.21 7.46 -6.05
CA LEU A 44 -17.21 7.83 -7.47
C LEU A 44 -18.59 8.28 -7.95
N ALA A 45 -19.67 7.75 -7.38
CA ALA A 45 -21.03 8.12 -7.73
C ALA A 45 -21.57 9.26 -6.85
N THR A 46 -21.16 9.34 -5.59
CA THR A 46 -21.75 10.27 -4.60
C THR A 46 -20.93 11.54 -4.36
N VAL A 47 -19.61 11.50 -4.57
CA VAL A 47 -18.71 12.63 -4.28
C VAL A 47 -18.10 13.22 -5.55
N GLN A 48 -17.72 12.37 -6.50
CA GLN A 48 -17.03 12.79 -7.73
C GLN A 48 -18.05 13.24 -8.80
N LYS A 49 -17.94 14.49 -9.23
CA LYS A 49 -18.88 15.07 -10.24
C LYS A 49 -18.43 14.82 -11.68
N ASP A 50 -17.13 14.92 -11.91
CA ASP A 50 -16.56 14.90 -13.26
C ASP A 50 -15.77 13.60 -13.55
N LEU A 51 -15.30 12.92 -12.49
CA LEU A 51 -14.48 11.73 -12.63
C LEU A 51 -15.35 10.50 -12.85
N THR A 52 -15.34 9.99 -14.09
CA THR A 52 -15.94 8.69 -14.42
C THR A 52 -14.98 7.54 -14.10
N ALA A 53 -15.53 6.33 -13.97
CA ALA A 53 -14.71 5.11 -13.79
C ALA A 53 -13.68 4.92 -14.92
N ASN A 54 -14.02 5.28 -16.16
CA ASN A 54 -13.11 5.21 -17.30
C ASN A 54 -11.95 6.20 -17.19
N LEU A 55 -12.22 7.44 -16.76
CA LEU A 55 -11.17 8.44 -16.51
C LEU A 55 -10.25 8.00 -15.38
N ARG A 56 -10.81 7.46 -14.29
CA ARG A 56 -10.00 6.89 -13.19
C ARG A 56 -9.09 5.78 -13.70
N LYS A 57 -9.58 4.88 -14.55
CA LYS A 57 -8.78 3.80 -15.13
C LYS A 57 -7.57 4.34 -15.90
N ILE A 58 -7.77 5.30 -16.80
CA ILE A 58 -6.69 5.90 -17.59
C ILE A 58 -5.59 6.48 -16.68
N VAL A 59 -5.97 7.22 -15.64
CA VAL A 59 -5.00 7.82 -14.72
C VAL A 59 -4.24 6.75 -13.93
N VAL A 60 -4.93 5.70 -13.47
CA VAL A 60 -4.30 4.59 -12.74
C VAL A 60 -3.32 3.82 -13.64
N ASP A 61 -3.71 3.54 -14.89
CA ASP A 61 -2.86 2.86 -15.86
C ASP A 61 -1.59 3.69 -16.13
N TRP A 62 -1.72 5.02 -16.30
CA TRP A 62 -0.58 5.92 -16.44
C TRP A 62 0.32 5.95 -15.19
N MET A 63 -0.27 6.04 -13.99
CA MET A 63 0.50 6.01 -12.73
C MET A 63 1.29 4.71 -12.59
N TRP A 64 0.71 3.58 -13.02
CA TRP A 64 1.39 2.30 -13.03
C TRP A 64 2.59 2.29 -13.99
N GLU A 65 2.40 2.77 -15.22
CA GLU A 65 3.48 2.86 -16.22
C GLU A 65 4.65 3.76 -15.78
N VAL A 66 4.37 4.82 -15.02
CA VAL A 66 5.40 5.74 -14.50
C VAL A 66 6.12 5.19 -13.27
N SER A 67 5.45 4.33 -12.49
CA SER A 67 5.99 3.81 -11.23
C SER A 67 6.87 2.55 -11.41
N ILE A 68 6.90 1.99 -12.62
CA ILE A 68 7.68 0.79 -12.98
C ILE A 68 9.03 1.17 -13.59
#